data_AF-A0A2M4BSX1-F1
#
_entry.id   AF-A0A2M4BSX1-F1
#
_cell.length_a   1.000
_cell.length_b   1.000
_cell.length_c   1.000
_cell.angle_alpha   90.00
_cell.angle_beta   90.00
_cell.angle_gamma   90.00
#
_symmetry.space_group_name_H-M   'P 1'
#
loop_
_entity.id
_entity.type
_entity.pdbx_description
1 polymer ?
#
loop_
_entity_poly.entity_id
_entity_poly.type
_entity_poly.pdbx_seq_one_letter_code
_entity_poly.pdbx_strand_id
1 'polypeptide(L)'
;QERWEHQEVELLSNSLGGGEAEPQFGRSTASGRSKLPRASGNDEGAAMEEHRFARQTELTDEDTGIISGRASIQAITKVDVGVNSQLIGSRGQSLQLYFEVTNYRQTPITYFFRVTDELSFLRTLNPGQATLSPGQSLNVIVTLVIAPTAEIGSRDKVTFSTTGVDQVSQAAWVTVSDSAGLADTTRPYLWYTYSSRCEGRSTPATCTGAFWTLEITARDYETGLMRISSSPAGLLYKTPFTAGTRDEVRASYTASCCQPRVTVTAYDVSRNVRSLSLDVTDIWLNEAGIAAVVLGVLLFIALIILLVLFIRYCIRKRRQSKELPIYRGGGTDSRGTTRRTK
;
A
#
# COMPACT_ATOMS: atom_id res chain seq x y z
N GLN A 1 37.57 -41.14 8.15
CA GLN A 1 38.46 -41.89 9.04
C GLN A 1 38.75 -40.96 10.20
N GLU A 2 38.14 -41.12 11.38
CA GLU A 2 36.93 -41.93 11.70
C GLU A 2 35.65 -41.14 11.38
N ARG A 3 34.38 -41.44 11.77
CA ARG A 3 33.70 -42.51 12.54
C ARG A 3 33.59 -42.40 14.08
N TRP A 4 32.58 -43.12 14.59
CA TRP A 4 32.20 -43.42 15.99
C TRP A 4 31.66 -42.23 16.85
N GLU A 5 30.58 -42.36 17.64
CA GLU A 5 29.78 -43.57 17.97
C GLU A 5 28.29 -43.24 18.28
N HIS A 6 27.41 -44.23 18.11
CA HIS A 6 26.00 -44.17 18.52
C HIS A 6 25.85 -44.51 20.01
N GLN A 7 24.79 -44.03 20.66
CA GLN A 7 24.33 -44.58 21.94
C GLN A 7 22.79 -44.73 21.93
N GLU A 8 22.34 -45.95 21.66
CA GLU A 8 20.99 -46.45 21.97
C GLU A 8 21.13 -47.54 23.04
N VAL A 9 20.38 -47.43 24.15
CA VAL A 9 20.01 -48.42 25.20
C VAL A 9 19.16 -47.59 26.19
N GLU A 10 17.98 -47.96 26.72
CA GLU A 10 17.28 -49.25 26.79
C GLU A 10 15.75 -49.03 26.79
N LEU A 11 14.97 -50.05 26.39
CA LEU A 11 13.54 -50.12 26.74
C LEU A 11 13.38 -50.73 28.14
N LEU A 12 12.52 -50.15 28.98
CA LEU A 12 11.93 -50.85 30.12
C LEU A 12 10.39 -50.84 30.04
N SER A 13 9.87 -51.99 29.65
CA SER A 13 8.46 -52.36 29.78
C SER A 13 8.06 -52.52 31.23
N ASN A 14 6.87 -52.08 31.61
CA ASN A 14 6.14 -52.66 32.74
C ASN A 14 4.64 -52.68 32.44
N SER A 15 4.10 -53.89 32.32
CA SER A 15 2.67 -54.19 32.35
C SER A 15 2.41 -55.08 33.57
N LEU A 16 1.26 -54.90 34.25
CA LEU A 16 0.50 -55.92 34.98
C LEU A 16 -0.66 -55.30 35.79
N GLY A 17 -1.83 -55.97 35.74
CA GLY A 17 -2.99 -55.73 36.62
C GLY A 17 -3.86 -54.52 36.26
N GLY A 18 -5.18 -54.61 36.04
CA GLY A 18 -6.12 -55.71 36.27
C GLY A 18 -7.07 -55.40 37.42
N GLY A 19 -8.32 -55.08 37.12
CA GLY A 19 -9.34 -54.73 38.12
C GLY A 19 -10.64 -54.23 37.48
N GLU A 20 -11.63 -55.13 37.36
CA GLU A 20 -12.97 -54.82 36.86
C GLU A 20 -13.83 -54.12 37.91
N ALA A 21 -14.65 -53.15 37.49
CA ALA A 21 -15.84 -52.71 38.24
C ALA A 21 -16.80 -51.94 37.31
N GLU A 22 -17.71 -52.66 36.65
CA GLU A 22 -18.98 -52.06 36.20
C GLU A 22 -19.88 -51.85 37.46
N PRO A 23 -20.84 -50.91 37.43
CA PRO A 23 -22.18 -51.41 37.15
C PRO A 23 -23.04 -50.52 36.24
N GLN A 24 -23.91 -51.24 35.52
CA GLN A 24 -25.04 -50.79 34.72
C GLN A 24 -25.96 -49.81 35.46
N PHE A 25 -26.67 -48.94 34.73
CA PHE A 25 -28.15 -48.95 34.65
C PHE A 25 -28.68 -47.93 33.63
N GLY A 26 -29.89 -48.15 33.10
CA GLY A 26 -30.75 -47.04 32.64
C GLY A 26 -30.92 -46.78 31.14
N ARG A 27 -31.30 -47.80 30.35
CA ARG A 27 -31.87 -47.56 29.01
C ARG A 27 -33.33 -47.09 29.14
N SER A 28 -33.61 -45.81 28.91
CA SER A 28 -35.00 -45.29 28.88
C SER A 28 -35.28 -44.49 27.61
N THR A 29 -36.29 -44.95 26.87
CA THR A 29 -36.87 -44.27 25.71
C THR A 29 -37.84 -43.18 26.15
N ALA A 30 -37.70 -41.95 25.65
CA ALA A 30 -38.75 -40.93 25.76
C ALA A 30 -38.77 -40.03 24.52
N SER A 31 -39.82 -40.15 23.71
CA SER A 31 -40.12 -39.23 22.62
C SER A 31 -40.79 -37.96 23.17
N GLY A 32 -40.09 -36.82 23.06
CA GLY A 32 -40.58 -35.51 23.54
C GLY A 32 -40.84 -34.53 22.40
N ARG A 33 -41.96 -34.65 21.69
CA ARG A 33 -42.42 -33.64 20.72
C ARG A 33 -42.92 -32.39 21.46
N SER A 34 -42.16 -31.29 21.44
CA SER A 34 -42.69 -29.95 21.74
C SER A 34 -43.16 -29.29 20.43
N LYS A 35 -44.45 -28.97 20.35
CA LYS A 35 -45.07 -28.30 19.20
C LYS A 35 -44.75 -26.80 19.25
N LEU A 36 -44.25 -26.23 18.15
CA LEU A 36 -44.39 -24.80 17.88
C LEU A 36 -45.80 -24.51 17.32
N PRO A 37 -46.47 -23.43 17.72
CA PRO A 37 -47.76 -23.05 17.15
C PRO A 37 -47.59 -22.48 15.74
N ARG A 38 -48.51 -22.87 14.85
CA ARG A 38 -48.60 -22.39 13.48
C ARG A 38 -49.58 -21.21 13.44
N ALA A 39 -49.07 -20.00 13.24
CA ALA A 39 -49.89 -18.86 12.87
C ALA A 39 -49.87 -18.71 11.34
N SER A 40 -51.05 -18.54 10.75
CA SER A 40 -51.23 -18.26 9.32
C SER A 40 -52.01 -16.97 9.22
N GLY A 41 -51.54 -16.04 8.39
CA GLY A 41 -52.16 -14.75 8.13
C GLY A 41 -51.36 -14.06 7.05
N ASN A 42 -51.90 -14.03 5.84
CA ASN A 42 -51.38 -13.17 4.79
C ASN A 42 -51.84 -11.73 5.08
N ASP A 43 -50.99 -10.75 4.82
CA ASP A 43 -51.40 -9.49 4.20
C ASP A 43 -50.18 -8.79 3.59
N GLU A 44 -50.44 -7.87 2.66
CA GLU A 44 -49.48 -7.31 1.73
C GLU A 44 -48.69 -6.12 2.33
N GLY A 45 -47.41 -5.96 1.96
CA GLY A 45 -46.73 -4.66 2.07
C GLY A 45 -45.26 -4.65 2.51
N ALA A 46 -44.39 -4.25 1.58
CA ALA A 46 -43.12 -3.51 1.74
C ALA A 46 -41.95 -4.07 2.61
N ALA A 47 -40.75 -4.00 2.01
CA ALA A 47 -39.42 -4.24 2.62
C ALA A 47 -39.17 -5.70 3.10
N MET A 48 -37.93 -6.19 3.19
CA MET A 48 -36.64 -5.51 3.30
C MET A 48 -35.54 -6.33 2.61
N GLU A 49 -34.74 -5.70 1.76
CA GLU A 49 -33.61 -6.33 1.07
C GLU A 49 -32.40 -6.35 2.02
N GLU A 50 -31.91 -7.54 2.43
CA GLU A 50 -30.82 -7.68 3.42
C GLU A 50 -29.43 -7.37 2.80
N HIS A 51 -29.24 -6.12 2.36
CA HIS A 51 -27.93 -5.58 2.01
C HIS A 51 -27.09 -5.39 3.28
N ARG A 52 -26.25 -6.38 3.60
CA ARG A 52 -25.22 -6.23 4.64
C ARG A 52 -24.17 -5.22 4.20
N PHE A 53 -24.39 -3.97 4.61
CA PHE A 53 -23.38 -2.92 4.55
C PHE A 53 -22.09 -3.36 5.25
N ALA A 54 -21.07 -3.68 4.46
CA ALA A 54 -19.69 -3.53 4.92
C ALA A 54 -19.48 -2.04 5.21
N ARG A 55 -19.14 -1.70 6.46
CA ARG A 55 -19.01 -0.31 6.90
C ARG A 55 -17.76 0.31 6.27
N GLN A 56 -17.90 0.92 5.09
CA GLN A 56 -16.96 1.93 4.62
C GLN A 56 -16.87 3.03 5.67
N THR A 57 -15.70 3.21 6.28
CA THR A 57 -15.33 4.48 6.91
C THR A 57 -14.93 5.48 5.83
N GLU A 58 -15.91 5.91 5.06
CA GLU A 58 -15.82 7.18 4.33
C GLU A 58 -16.11 8.30 5.33
N LEU A 59 -15.04 8.94 5.81
CA LEU A 59 -15.11 10.25 6.42
C LEU A 59 -15.03 11.28 5.28
N THR A 60 -16.17 11.51 4.63
CA THR A 60 -16.40 12.73 3.85
C THR A 60 -16.63 13.87 4.83
N ASP A 61 -15.58 14.64 5.10
CA ASP A 61 -15.65 15.92 5.80
C ASP A 61 -15.33 17.02 4.79
N GLU A 62 -16.30 17.27 3.89
CA GLU A 62 -16.34 18.52 3.14
C GLU A 62 -16.99 19.59 4.03
N ASP A 63 -16.40 20.78 4.07
CA ASP A 63 -16.77 21.92 4.93
C ASP A 63 -16.67 21.73 6.46
N THR A 64 -15.45 21.64 6.99
CA THR A 64 -14.95 22.68 7.94
C THR A 64 -13.42 22.70 8.06
N GLY A 65 -12.81 23.89 7.89
CA GLY A 65 -11.35 24.08 7.87
C GLY A 65 -10.61 24.02 9.21
N ILE A 66 -10.98 23.14 10.15
CA ILE A 66 -10.25 22.93 11.42
C ILE A 66 -10.13 21.42 11.73
N ILE A 67 -9.18 20.74 11.09
CA ILE A 67 -8.81 19.37 11.47
C ILE A 67 -8.05 19.42 12.81
N SER A 68 -8.80 19.22 13.89
CA SER A 68 -8.28 19.14 15.26
C SER A 68 -7.41 17.90 15.47
N GLY A 69 -6.11 18.01 15.17
CA GLY A 69 -4.97 17.37 15.85
C GLY A 69 -4.91 15.85 16.09
N ARG A 70 -5.92 15.05 15.72
CA ARG A 70 -6.03 13.61 16.09
C ARG A 70 -6.64 12.70 15.02
N ALA A 71 -6.89 13.18 13.80
CA ALA A 71 -7.45 12.37 12.71
C ALA A 71 -6.39 11.56 11.93
N SER A 72 -5.54 10.80 12.64
CA SER A 72 -4.85 9.67 11.99
C SER A 72 -5.86 8.54 11.82
N ILE A 73 -6.57 8.52 10.68
CA ILE A 73 -7.50 7.45 10.31
C ILE A 73 -6.70 6.19 9.92
N GLN A 74 -5.97 5.63 10.89
CA GLN A 74 -5.39 4.30 10.76
C GLN A 74 -6.52 3.27 10.90
N ALA A 75 -6.49 2.23 10.07
CA ALA A 75 -7.36 1.07 10.25
C ALA A 75 -7.15 0.52 11.66
N ILE A 76 -8.21 0.61 12.47
CA ILE A 76 -8.13 0.47 13.94
C ILE A 76 -7.65 -0.93 14.34
N THR A 77 -8.00 -1.92 13.52
CA THR A 77 -7.39 -3.24 13.45
C THR A 77 -6.82 -3.41 12.05
N LYS A 78 -5.61 -3.97 11.92
CA LYS A 78 -5.02 -4.33 10.62
C LYS A 78 -4.82 -5.84 10.54
N VAL A 79 -5.08 -6.41 9.37
CA VAL A 79 -4.70 -7.77 9.01
C VAL A 79 -3.87 -7.71 7.73
N ASP A 80 -2.68 -8.30 7.75
CA ASP A 80 -1.80 -8.44 6.59
C ASP A 80 -1.39 -9.91 6.41
N VAL A 81 -1.03 -10.32 5.19
CA VAL A 81 -0.36 -11.61 4.96
C VAL A 81 1.12 -11.51 5.38
N GLY A 82 1.56 -12.37 6.27
CA GLY A 82 2.94 -12.43 6.76
C GLY A 82 3.89 -12.93 5.68
N VAL A 83 5.08 -12.32 5.59
CA VAL A 83 6.07 -12.59 4.52
C VAL A 83 6.63 -14.03 4.49
N ASN A 84 6.39 -14.80 5.54
CA ASN A 84 6.77 -16.21 5.64
C ASN A 84 5.71 -17.17 5.09
N SER A 85 4.56 -16.68 4.64
CA SER A 85 3.49 -17.49 4.06
C SER A 85 3.96 -18.28 2.83
N GLN A 86 3.33 -19.43 2.63
CA GLN A 86 3.51 -20.28 1.46
C GLN A 86 2.22 -20.25 0.64
N LEU A 87 2.21 -19.50 -0.46
CA LEU A 87 1.06 -19.32 -1.34
C LEU A 87 1.16 -20.13 -2.65
N ILE A 88 2.19 -20.98 -2.76
CA ILE A 88 2.42 -21.92 -3.85
C ILE A 88 2.81 -23.26 -3.23
N GLY A 89 2.30 -24.36 -3.78
CA GLY A 89 2.69 -25.70 -3.34
C GLY A 89 2.17 -26.82 -4.24
N SER A 90 2.75 -28.00 -4.06
CA SER A 90 2.44 -29.21 -4.81
C SER A 90 1.28 -30.01 -4.19
N ARG A 91 0.70 -30.91 -4.99
CA ARG A 91 -0.28 -31.91 -4.54
C ARG A 91 0.19 -32.68 -3.30
N GLY A 92 -0.65 -32.78 -2.27
CA GLY A 92 -0.34 -33.46 -1.01
C GLY A 92 0.60 -32.68 -0.07
N GLN A 93 1.14 -31.54 -0.48
CA GLN A 93 1.99 -30.71 0.37
C GLN A 93 1.16 -30.00 1.45
N SER A 94 1.72 -29.94 2.67
CA SER A 94 1.23 -29.08 3.74
C SER A 94 1.83 -27.68 3.58
N LEU A 95 0.97 -26.65 3.56
CA LEU A 95 1.36 -25.25 3.46
C LEU A 95 0.97 -24.49 4.72
N GLN A 96 1.78 -23.48 5.07
CA GLN A 96 1.51 -22.56 6.17
C GLN A 96 1.33 -21.13 5.67
N LEU A 97 0.16 -20.56 5.94
CA LEU A 97 -0.13 -19.15 5.76
C LEU A 97 -0.07 -18.47 7.13
N TYR A 98 0.54 -17.29 7.17
CA TYR A 98 0.64 -16.47 8.37
C TYR A 98 -0.19 -15.22 8.15
N PHE A 99 -1.16 -14.95 9.02
CA PHE A 99 -1.90 -13.69 9.04
C PHE A 99 -1.45 -12.86 10.23
N GLU A 100 -0.81 -11.72 9.96
CA GLU A 100 -0.38 -10.78 10.99
C GLU A 100 -1.57 -9.88 11.34
N VAL A 101 -2.05 -9.99 12.58
CA VAL A 101 -3.14 -9.17 13.12
C VAL A 101 -2.55 -8.16 14.10
N THR A 102 -2.74 -6.87 13.84
CA THR A 102 -2.24 -5.77 14.68
C THR A 102 -3.39 -4.97 15.28
N ASN A 103 -3.36 -4.75 16.59
CA ASN A 103 -4.30 -3.88 17.29
C ASN A 103 -3.74 -2.45 17.42
N TYR A 104 -4.27 -1.48 16.67
CA TYR A 104 -3.89 -0.06 16.77
C TYR A 104 -4.76 0.73 17.77
N ARG A 105 -5.67 0.08 18.50
CA ARG A 105 -6.48 0.72 19.57
C ARG A 105 -5.62 1.06 20.77
N GLN A 106 -6.09 2.03 21.55
CA GLN A 106 -5.55 2.39 22.86
C GLN A 106 -6.03 1.44 23.99
N THR A 107 -6.80 0.39 23.66
CA THR A 107 -7.31 -0.62 24.62
C THR A 107 -7.05 -2.04 24.12
N PRO A 108 -6.86 -3.03 25.01
CA PRO A 108 -6.81 -4.44 24.62
C PRO A 108 -8.13 -4.91 24.01
N ILE A 109 -8.07 -5.79 23.00
CA ILE A 109 -9.24 -6.40 22.35
C ILE A 109 -9.03 -7.89 22.15
N THR A 110 -10.08 -8.67 22.42
CA THR A 110 -10.17 -10.10 22.05
C THR A 110 -10.72 -10.25 20.64
N TYR A 111 -9.93 -10.86 19.75
CA TYR A 111 -10.33 -11.21 18.39
C TYR A 111 -10.63 -12.71 18.32
N PHE A 112 -11.68 -13.07 17.58
CA PHE A 112 -12.00 -14.45 17.24
C PHE A 112 -11.74 -14.66 15.75
N PHE A 113 -10.82 -15.57 15.41
CA PHE A 113 -10.34 -15.74 14.04
C PHE A 113 -11.18 -16.75 13.28
N ARG A 114 -11.41 -16.50 11.99
CA ARG A 114 -12.14 -17.38 11.07
C ARG A 114 -11.39 -17.47 9.75
N VAL A 115 -11.56 -18.58 9.06
CA VAL A 115 -11.03 -18.81 7.71
C VAL A 115 -12.11 -19.45 6.87
N THR A 116 -12.29 -18.97 5.66
CA THR A 116 -13.04 -19.63 4.58
C THR A 116 -12.08 -19.95 3.44
N ASP A 117 -12.32 -21.06 2.77
CA ASP A 117 -11.44 -21.69 1.77
C ASP A 117 -12.37 -22.26 0.70
N GLU A 118 -12.04 -22.05 -0.58
CA GLU A 118 -12.92 -22.37 -1.72
C GLU A 118 -12.70 -23.81 -2.23
N LEU A 119 -11.48 -24.36 -2.10
CA LEU A 119 -11.14 -25.73 -2.53
C LEU A 119 -11.05 -26.75 -1.38
N SER A 120 -11.39 -26.34 -0.16
CA SER A 120 -11.37 -27.13 1.08
C SER A 120 -9.99 -27.74 1.43
N PHE A 121 -8.91 -26.97 1.24
CA PHE A 121 -7.55 -27.36 1.63
C PHE A 121 -7.27 -27.18 3.14
N LEU A 122 -8.05 -26.35 3.83
CA LEU A 122 -7.94 -26.00 5.24
C LEU A 122 -7.90 -27.22 6.15
N ARG A 123 -6.89 -27.26 7.03
CA ARG A 123 -6.75 -28.27 8.09
C ARG A 123 -6.88 -27.67 9.49
N THR A 124 -6.14 -26.62 9.78
CA THR A 124 -6.12 -26.02 11.13
C THR A 124 -5.93 -24.51 11.09
N LEU A 125 -6.41 -23.87 12.15
CA LEU A 125 -6.27 -22.44 12.45
C LEU A 125 -5.75 -22.33 13.89
N ASN A 126 -4.58 -21.72 14.10
CA ASN A 126 -3.97 -21.62 15.42
C ASN A 126 -3.29 -20.25 15.67
N PRO A 127 -3.64 -19.52 16.74
CA PRO A 127 -4.76 -19.77 17.64
C PRO A 127 -6.12 -19.47 16.97
N GLY A 128 -7.21 -19.99 17.52
CA GLY A 128 -8.58 -19.66 17.06
C GLY A 128 -9.11 -18.32 17.59
N GLN A 129 -8.46 -17.77 18.63
CA GLN A 129 -8.77 -16.47 19.23
C GLN A 129 -7.55 -15.94 19.99
N ALA A 130 -7.43 -14.63 20.16
CA ALA A 130 -6.41 -14.02 21.02
C ALA A 130 -6.82 -12.64 21.52
N THR A 131 -6.33 -12.25 22.70
CA THR A 131 -6.42 -10.87 23.21
C THR A 131 -5.12 -10.13 22.90
N LEU A 132 -5.21 -9.04 22.15
CA LEU A 132 -4.05 -8.21 21.77
C LEU A 132 -4.10 -6.87 22.50
N SER A 133 -2.98 -6.52 23.13
CA SER A 133 -2.75 -5.21 23.77
C SER A 133 -2.60 -4.08 22.74
N PRO A 134 -2.68 -2.81 23.15
CA PRO A 134 -2.37 -1.67 22.29
C PRO A 134 -1.01 -1.81 21.58
N GLY A 135 -0.98 -1.67 20.26
CA GLY A 135 0.23 -1.78 19.43
C GLY A 135 0.76 -3.21 19.24
N GLN A 136 0.09 -4.23 19.78
CA GLN A 136 0.54 -5.62 19.67
C GLN A 136 0.15 -6.25 18.32
N SER A 137 1.12 -6.87 17.64
CA SER A 137 0.90 -7.81 16.53
C SER A 137 0.88 -9.26 17.02
N LEU A 138 0.12 -10.12 16.35
CA LEU A 138 0.16 -11.58 16.48
C LEU A 138 0.11 -12.24 15.09
N ASN A 139 0.95 -13.25 14.87
CA ASN A 139 0.84 -14.11 13.70
C ASN A 139 -0.12 -15.28 14.00
N VAL A 140 -1.22 -15.36 13.25
CA VAL A 140 -2.14 -16.50 13.26
C VAL A 140 -1.76 -17.44 12.12
N ILE A 141 -1.56 -18.72 12.45
CA ILE A 141 -1.11 -19.74 11.51
C ILE A 141 -2.32 -20.50 10.96
N VAL A 142 -2.44 -20.51 9.64
CA VAL A 142 -3.43 -21.29 8.89
C VAL A 142 -2.69 -22.40 8.16
N THR A 143 -2.99 -23.65 8.52
CA THR A 143 -2.39 -24.82 7.86
C THR A 143 -3.36 -25.37 6.83
N LEU A 144 -2.86 -25.51 5.60
CA LEU A 144 -3.58 -26.09 4.46
C LEU A 144 -2.86 -27.38 4.04
N VAL A 145 -3.58 -28.32 3.43
CA VAL A 145 -2.98 -29.45 2.71
C VAL A 145 -3.67 -29.56 1.36
N ILE A 146 -2.91 -29.27 0.30
CA ILE A 146 -3.40 -29.35 -1.08
C ILE A 146 -3.84 -30.79 -1.37
N ALA A 147 -5.05 -30.96 -1.90
CA ALA A 147 -5.56 -32.30 -2.22
C ALA A 147 -4.63 -33.04 -3.21
N PRO A 148 -4.35 -34.34 -3.02
CA PRO A 148 -3.56 -35.12 -4.00
C PRO A 148 -4.14 -35.12 -5.42
N THR A 149 -5.46 -34.90 -5.53
CA THR A 149 -6.23 -34.82 -6.77
C THR A 149 -6.38 -33.40 -7.32
N ALA A 150 -5.80 -32.36 -6.69
CA ALA A 150 -5.95 -30.98 -7.12
C ALA A 150 -5.38 -30.75 -8.54
N GLU A 151 -6.03 -29.89 -9.33
CA GLU A 151 -5.57 -29.54 -10.66
C GLU A 151 -4.36 -28.61 -10.60
N ILE A 152 -3.33 -28.84 -11.41
CA ILE A 152 -2.15 -27.96 -11.46
C ILE A 152 -2.56 -26.65 -12.17
N GLY A 153 -2.18 -25.51 -11.60
CA GLY A 153 -2.61 -24.19 -12.02
C GLY A 153 -3.93 -23.72 -11.37
N SER A 154 -4.65 -24.59 -10.66
CA SER A 154 -5.80 -24.17 -9.86
C SER A 154 -5.38 -23.23 -8.72
N ARG A 155 -6.28 -22.32 -8.34
CA ARG A 155 -6.05 -21.32 -7.30
C ARG A 155 -7.19 -21.40 -6.29
N ASP A 156 -6.85 -21.68 -5.04
CA ASP A 156 -7.75 -21.60 -3.90
C ASP A 156 -7.72 -20.19 -3.30
N LYS A 157 -8.87 -19.69 -2.84
CA LYS A 157 -9.00 -18.37 -2.22
C LYS A 157 -9.21 -18.51 -0.71
N VAL A 158 -8.11 -18.49 0.03
CA VAL A 158 -8.15 -18.50 1.49
C VAL A 158 -8.45 -17.10 1.99
N THR A 159 -9.62 -16.90 2.58
CA THR A 159 -10.02 -15.63 3.21
C THR A 159 -10.01 -15.78 4.72
N PHE A 160 -9.07 -15.09 5.37
CA PHE A 160 -9.02 -14.95 6.82
C PHE A 160 -9.87 -13.75 7.26
N SER A 161 -10.54 -13.85 8.40
CA SER A 161 -11.22 -12.72 9.02
C SER A 161 -11.12 -12.71 10.55
N THR A 162 -11.08 -11.50 11.11
CA THR A 162 -11.36 -11.28 12.53
C THR A 162 -12.87 -11.13 12.72
N THR A 163 -13.37 -11.63 13.84
CA THR A 163 -14.75 -11.44 14.29
C THR A 163 -14.76 -10.97 15.75
N GLY A 164 -15.79 -10.21 16.14
CA GLY A 164 -15.89 -9.56 17.45
C GLY A 164 -16.24 -8.08 17.29
N VAL A 165 -15.45 -7.20 17.91
CA VAL A 165 -15.61 -5.73 17.86
C VAL A 165 -15.37 -5.18 16.45
N ASP A 166 -14.34 -5.70 15.77
CA ASP A 166 -13.99 -5.35 14.39
C ASP A 166 -14.10 -6.58 13.48
N GLN A 167 -14.61 -6.35 12.26
CA GLN A 167 -14.70 -7.34 11.19
C GLN A 167 -13.73 -6.91 10.08
N VAL A 168 -12.50 -7.44 10.11
CA VAL A 168 -11.46 -7.16 9.10
C VAL A 168 -11.09 -8.47 8.43
N SER A 169 -11.12 -8.50 7.10
CA SER A 169 -10.77 -9.67 6.31
C SER A 169 -9.60 -9.40 5.37
N GLN A 170 -8.75 -10.41 5.20
CA GLN A 170 -7.65 -10.41 4.24
C GLN A 170 -7.65 -11.75 3.53
N ALA A 171 -7.61 -11.73 2.20
CA ALA A 171 -7.60 -12.93 1.37
C ALA A 171 -6.21 -13.18 0.76
N ALA A 172 -5.93 -14.44 0.44
CA ALA A 172 -4.75 -14.87 -0.28
C ALA A 172 -5.08 -15.98 -1.30
N TRP A 173 -4.48 -15.91 -2.48
CA TRP A 173 -4.54 -16.96 -3.49
C TRP A 173 -3.47 -18.01 -3.23
N VAL A 174 -3.87 -19.25 -3.01
CA VAL A 174 -2.98 -20.41 -2.88
C VAL A 174 -2.99 -21.16 -4.21
N THR A 175 -1.86 -21.17 -4.90
CA THR A 175 -1.76 -21.72 -6.27
C THR A 175 -1.14 -23.11 -6.24
N VAL A 176 -1.81 -24.08 -6.85
CA VAL A 176 -1.31 -25.45 -6.96
C VAL A 176 -0.29 -25.54 -8.10
N SER A 177 0.96 -25.86 -7.77
CA SER A 177 2.04 -26.08 -8.74
C SER A 177 2.37 -27.56 -8.89
N ASP A 178 3.27 -27.87 -9.81
CA ASP A 178 4.04 -29.11 -9.75
C ASP A 178 5.12 -29.04 -8.64
N SER A 179 6.03 -30.00 -8.61
CA SER A 179 7.16 -30.07 -7.66
C SER A 179 8.34 -29.16 -8.00
N ALA A 180 8.35 -28.49 -9.16
CA ALA A 180 9.37 -27.50 -9.50
C ALA A 180 9.01 -26.09 -8.98
N GLY A 181 7.72 -25.83 -8.75
CA GLY A 181 7.22 -24.53 -8.29
C GLY A 181 7.20 -23.50 -9.42
N LEU A 182 6.74 -22.27 -9.11
CA LEU A 182 6.87 -21.15 -10.03
C LEU A 182 8.20 -20.45 -9.76
N ALA A 183 9.17 -20.65 -10.66
CA ALA A 183 10.47 -19.99 -10.59
C ALA A 183 10.36 -18.55 -11.11
N ASP A 184 10.11 -17.62 -10.19
CA ASP A 184 10.01 -16.18 -10.43
C ASP A 184 11.12 -15.45 -9.66
N THR A 185 11.88 -14.63 -10.37
CA THR A 185 13.02 -13.83 -9.85
C THR A 185 12.83 -12.34 -10.12
N THR A 186 11.67 -11.96 -10.64
CA THR A 186 11.33 -10.59 -11.00
C THR A 186 10.88 -9.86 -9.74
N ARG A 187 11.38 -8.63 -9.54
CA ARG A 187 11.00 -7.82 -8.39
C ARG A 187 9.70 -7.07 -8.69
N PRO A 188 8.78 -6.96 -7.72
CA PRO A 188 7.54 -6.23 -7.92
C PRO A 188 7.80 -4.78 -8.35
N TYR A 189 6.99 -4.32 -9.30
CA TYR A 189 6.96 -2.92 -9.70
C TYR A 189 6.33 -2.11 -8.56
N LEU A 190 6.98 -1.02 -8.18
CA LEU A 190 6.57 -0.14 -7.09
C LEU A 190 6.80 1.31 -7.54
N TRP A 191 5.73 2.10 -7.58
CA TRP A 191 5.76 3.50 -7.93
C TRP A 191 4.86 4.32 -7.00
N TYR A 192 5.02 5.63 -7.04
CA TYR A 192 4.38 6.53 -6.09
C TYR A 192 4.10 7.90 -6.69
N THR A 193 3.16 8.61 -6.07
CA THR A 193 2.84 10.01 -6.35
C THR A 193 2.60 10.74 -5.03
N TYR A 194 3.25 11.88 -4.83
CA TYR A 194 2.95 12.74 -3.68
C TYR A 194 1.62 13.46 -3.93
N SER A 195 0.61 13.19 -3.10
CA SER A 195 -0.67 13.92 -3.13
C SER A 195 -0.58 15.22 -2.32
N SER A 196 0.32 15.29 -1.33
CA SER A 196 0.72 16.54 -0.67
C SER A 196 2.15 16.47 -0.12
N ARG A 197 2.78 17.64 0.07
CA ARG A 197 4.18 17.80 0.52
C ARG A 197 4.29 18.82 1.65
N CYS A 198 5.41 18.77 2.37
CA CYS A 198 5.75 19.66 3.48
C CYS A 198 6.44 20.97 3.05
N GLU A 199 5.97 21.57 1.96
CA GLU A 199 6.57 22.80 1.39
C GLU A 199 6.53 23.95 2.41
N GLY A 200 7.70 24.53 2.72
CA GLY A 200 7.87 25.55 3.78
C GLY A 200 7.68 25.04 5.23
N ARG A 201 7.41 23.76 5.43
CA ARG A 201 7.03 23.15 6.73
C ARG A 201 8.09 22.17 7.27
N SER A 202 9.36 22.48 7.03
CA SER A 202 10.52 21.66 7.39
C SER A 202 11.15 22.00 8.74
N THR A 203 10.69 23.04 9.45
CA THR A 203 11.23 23.41 10.77
C THR A 203 10.35 22.84 11.90
N PRO A 204 10.90 22.60 13.11
CA PRO A 204 10.10 22.10 14.25
C PRO A 204 8.88 22.99 14.58
N ALA A 205 9.01 24.31 14.40
CA ALA A 205 7.94 25.27 14.62
C ALA A 205 6.84 25.22 13.53
N THR A 206 7.20 24.89 12.27
CA THR A 206 6.27 24.90 11.13
C THR A 206 5.76 23.52 10.70
N CYS A 207 6.34 22.43 11.21
CA CYS A 207 5.91 21.06 10.93
C CYS A 207 4.77 20.58 11.85
N THR A 208 4.60 21.20 13.02
CA THR A 208 3.59 20.80 14.02
C THR A 208 2.18 21.01 13.48
N GLY A 209 1.34 19.97 13.54
CA GLY A 209 -0.01 19.98 12.98
C GLY A 209 -0.08 19.91 11.44
N ALA A 210 1.06 19.91 10.75
CA ALA A 210 1.13 19.69 9.31
C ALA A 210 1.35 18.22 8.98
N PHE A 211 0.71 17.77 7.90
CA PHE A 211 0.77 16.41 7.38
C PHE A 211 1.10 16.40 5.89
N TRP A 212 1.62 15.29 5.42
CA TRP A 212 1.85 14.98 4.02
C TRP A 212 1.25 13.63 3.67
N THR A 213 0.91 13.47 2.39
CA THR A 213 0.19 12.31 1.87
C THR A 213 0.85 11.78 0.61
N LEU A 214 1.03 10.47 0.58
CA LEU A 214 1.68 9.72 -0.47
C LEU A 214 0.71 8.66 -0.98
N GLU A 215 0.59 8.54 -2.29
CA GLU A 215 -0.05 7.40 -2.93
C GLU A 215 1.02 6.45 -3.46
N ILE A 216 0.82 5.17 -3.19
CA ILE A 216 1.67 4.07 -3.57
C ILE A 216 0.85 3.17 -4.48
N THR A 217 1.43 2.75 -5.60
CA THR A 217 0.90 1.63 -6.39
C THR A 217 1.99 0.58 -6.53
N ALA A 218 1.62 -0.67 -6.30
CA ALA A 218 2.48 -1.81 -6.49
C ALA A 218 1.80 -2.86 -7.38
N ARG A 219 2.60 -3.57 -8.17
CA ARG A 219 2.12 -4.64 -9.03
C ARG A 219 3.23 -5.66 -9.26
N ASP A 220 2.84 -6.93 -9.26
CA ASP A 220 3.67 -8.00 -9.82
C ASP A 220 2.87 -8.76 -10.89
N TYR A 221 3.51 -9.14 -11.98
CA TYR A 221 2.86 -9.80 -13.11
C TYR A 221 3.09 -11.31 -13.14
N GLU A 222 4.14 -11.82 -12.48
CA GLU A 222 4.56 -13.21 -12.56
C GLU A 222 3.83 -14.06 -11.51
N THR A 223 4.24 -14.01 -10.24
CA THR A 223 3.55 -14.72 -9.15
C THR A 223 2.53 -13.88 -8.38
N GLY A 224 2.56 -12.56 -8.56
CA GLY A 224 1.59 -11.62 -8.00
C GLY A 224 2.00 -11.04 -6.65
N LEU A 225 1.40 -9.90 -6.30
CA LEU A 225 1.76 -9.12 -5.13
C LEU A 225 1.21 -9.74 -3.83
N MET A 226 2.08 -10.02 -2.87
CA MET A 226 1.68 -10.55 -1.56
C MET A 226 1.31 -9.46 -0.54
N ARG A 227 2.16 -8.43 -0.38
CA ARG A 227 1.97 -7.37 0.63
C ARG A 227 2.71 -6.08 0.27
N ILE A 228 2.17 -4.95 0.71
CA ILE A 228 2.88 -3.68 0.81
C ILE A 228 3.03 -3.31 2.30
N SER A 229 4.22 -2.90 2.71
CA SER A 229 4.50 -2.42 4.07
C SER A 229 5.18 -1.05 4.04
N SER A 230 5.13 -0.35 5.18
CA SER A 230 5.81 0.92 5.37
C SER A 230 6.57 0.94 6.69
N SER A 231 7.71 1.64 6.72
CA SER A 231 8.44 2.01 7.91
C SER A 231 8.64 3.53 7.90
N PRO A 232 8.01 4.32 8.79
CA PRO A 232 7.10 3.90 9.87
C PRO A 232 5.81 3.21 9.39
N ALA A 233 5.16 2.47 10.29
CA ALA A 233 3.88 1.81 9.99
C ALA A 233 2.74 2.85 9.90
N GLY A 234 2.04 2.87 8.78
CA GLY A 234 0.90 3.78 8.55
C GLY A 234 0.23 3.66 7.18
N LEU A 235 0.58 2.63 6.40
CA LEU A 235 0.08 2.40 5.05
C LEU A 235 -1.31 1.73 5.07
N LEU A 236 -2.23 2.30 4.30
CA LEU A 236 -3.63 1.94 4.22
C LEU A 236 -3.99 1.60 2.77
N TYR A 237 -4.50 0.40 2.51
CA TYR A 237 -4.94 0.03 1.17
C TYR A 237 -6.20 0.82 0.79
N LYS A 238 -6.23 1.40 -0.42
CA LYS A 238 -7.41 2.12 -0.93
C LYS A 238 -8.59 1.18 -1.17
N THR A 239 -8.29 -0.07 -1.54
CA THR A 239 -9.25 -1.16 -1.70
C THR A 239 -8.67 -2.43 -1.08
N PRO A 240 -9.50 -3.30 -0.46
CA PRO A 240 -9.07 -4.64 -0.10
C PRO A 240 -8.61 -5.41 -1.34
N PHE A 241 -7.50 -6.13 -1.25
CA PHE A 241 -6.97 -6.96 -2.33
C PHE A 241 -6.70 -8.38 -1.84
N THR A 242 -6.61 -9.34 -2.76
CA THR A 242 -6.21 -10.71 -2.44
C THR A 242 -4.71 -10.88 -2.70
N ALA A 243 -3.94 -11.34 -1.71
CA ALA A 243 -2.51 -11.60 -1.87
C ALA A 243 -2.26 -12.62 -2.99
N GLY A 244 -1.21 -12.43 -3.78
CA GLY A 244 -0.99 -13.13 -5.05
C GLY A 244 -1.85 -12.59 -6.21
N THR A 245 -2.44 -11.40 -6.11
CA THR A 245 -3.07 -10.75 -7.28
C THR A 245 -2.01 -10.24 -8.27
N ARG A 246 -2.32 -10.29 -9.57
CA ARG A 246 -1.51 -9.69 -10.64
C ARG A 246 -1.99 -8.29 -11.05
N ASP A 247 -3.01 -7.79 -10.37
CA ASP A 247 -3.58 -6.46 -10.59
C ASP A 247 -2.82 -5.39 -9.80
N GLU A 248 -3.06 -4.12 -10.14
CA GLU A 248 -2.51 -2.99 -9.39
C GLU A 248 -3.14 -2.88 -8.00
N VAL A 249 -2.31 -2.89 -6.97
CA VAL A 249 -2.73 -2.63 -5.59
C VAL A 249 -2.32 -1.22 -5.21
N ARG A 250 -3.31 -0.43 -4.78
CA ARG A 250 -3.12 0.98 -4.43
C ARG A 250 -3.27 1.19 -2.92
N ALA A 251 -2.38 1.98 -2.36
CA ALA A 251 -2.38 2.35 -0.95
C ALA A 251 -2.08 3.84 -0.77
N SER A 252 -2.54 4.40 0.33
CA SER A 252 -2.14 5.71 0.81
C SER A 252 -1.27 5.58 2.06
N TYR A 253 -0.38 6.54 2.26
CA TYR A 253 0.39 6.73 3.48
C TYR A 253 0.30 8.20 3.89
N THR A 254 0.04 8.45 5.17
CA THR A 254 -0.10 9.79 5.74
C THR A 254 0.77 9.89 6.98
N ALA A 255 1.61 10.92 7.07
CA ALA A 255 2.43 11.19 8.25
C ALA A 255 2.57 12.69 8.51
N SER A 256 3.05 13.05 9.70
CA SER A 256 3.34 14.44 10.04
C SER A 256 4.58 14.94 9.28
N CYS A 257 4.61 16.23 8.95
CA CYS A 257 5.79 16.88 8.39
C CYS A 257 7.00 16.89 9.33
N CYS A 258 6.81 16.65 10.63
CA CYS A 258 7.93 16.43 11.56
C CYS A 258 8.60 15.05 11.37
N GLN A 259 8.01 14.17 10.56
CA GLN A 259 8.56 12.87 10.16
C GLN A 259 8.47 12.74 8.62
N PRO A 260 9.38 13.41 7.88
CA PRO A 260 9.27 13.56 6.41
C PRO A 260 9.69 12.33 5.60
N ARG A 261 10.16 11.26 6.28
CA ARG A 261 10.73 10.06 5.66
C ARG A 261 9.83 8.84 5.83
N VAL A 262 9.72 8.05 4.77
CA VAL A 262 9.15 6.70 4.81
C VAL A 262 9.96 5.78 3.89
N THR A 263 10.14 4.53 4.32
CA THR A 263 10.53 3.44 3.43
C THR A 263 9.32 2.56 3.18
N VAL A 264 8.91 2.44 1.92
CA VAL A 264 7.83 1.55 1.48
C VAL A 264 8.44 0.32 0.84
N THR A 265 7.94 -0.87 1.19
CA THR A 265 8.45 -2.15 0.68
C THR A 265 7.30 -3.01 0.16
N ALA A 266 7.43 -3.48 -1.08
CA ALA A 266 6.54 -4.45 -1.71
C ALA A 266 7.20 -5.85 -1.75
N TYR A 267 6.38 -6.87 -1.51
CA TYR A 267 6.73 -8.29 -1.58
C TYR A 267 5.79 -8.98 -2.56
N ASP A 268 6.34 -9.79 -3.47
CA ASP A 268 5.57 -10.74 -4.28
C ASP A 268 5.33 -12.06 -3.52
N VAL A 269 4.79 -13.07 -4.19
CA VAL A 269 4.62 -14.42 -3.63
C VAL A 269 5.94 -15.21 -3.59
N SER A 270 6.84 -15.03 -4.56
CA SER A 270 8.14 -15.71 -4.64
C SER A 270 9.23 -15.17 -3.71
N ARG A 271 8.91 -14.15 -2.91
CA ARG A 271 9.77 -13.46 -1.94
C ARG A 271 10.81 -12.54 -2.58
N ASN A 272 10.62 -12.12 -3.84
CA ASN A 272 11.33 -10.98 -4.39
C ASN A 272 10.81 -9.69 -3.76
N VAL A 273 11.72 -8.75 -3.51
CA VAL A 273 11.45 -7.55 -2.72
C VAL A 273 11.82 -6.28 -3.50
N ARG A 274 10.96 -5.27 -3.42
CA ARG A 274 11.27 -3.91 -3.88
C ARG A 274 10.98 -2.90 -2.78
N SER A 275 12.00 -2.15 -2.39
CA SER A 275 11.86 -1.00 -1.46
C SER A 275 12.07 0.32 -2.18
N LEU A 276 11.38 1.37 -1.72
CA LEU A 276 11.63 2.76 -2.03
C LEU A 276 11.74 3.55 -0.72
N SER A 277 12.86 4.25 -0.54
CA SER A 277 13.00 5.25 0.52
C SER A 277 12.68 6.63 -0.05
N LEU A 278 11.76 7.32 0.61
CA LEU A 278 11.17 8.58 0.16
C LEU A 278 11.36 9.63 1.25
N ASP A 279 11.80 10.82 0.83
CA ASP A 279 11.87 12.00 1.68
C ASP A 279 11.03 13.11 1.03
N VAL A 280 10.11 13.67 1.80
CA VAL A 280 9.16 14.70 1.33
C VAL A 280 9.83 16.07 1.24
N THR A 281 10.91 16.30 2.01
CA THR A 281 11.69 17.55 1.91
C THR A 281 12.51 17.63 0.62
N ASP A 282 12.73 16.49 -0.04
CA ASP A 282 13.43 16.45 -1.32
C ASP A 282 12.52 16.94 -2.45
N ILE A 283 12.64 18.23 -2.74
CA ILE A 283 12.03 18.90 -3.90
C ILE A 283 12.87 18.57 -5.14
N TRP A 284 12.85 17.30 -5.55
CA TRP A 284 13.25 16.91 -6.90
C TRP A 284 12.16 17.38 -7.86
N LEU A 285 12.56 18.18 -8.87
CA LEU A 285 11.69 18.50 -9.99
C LEU A 285 11.29 17.18 -10.67
N ASN A 286 9.99 17.00 -10.91
CA ASN A 286 9.49 15.94 -11.77
C ASN A 286 9.98 16.17 -13.21
N GLU A 287 9.91 15.15 -14.06
CA GLU A 287 10.33 15.23 -15.47
C GLU A 287 9.70 16.42 -16.21
N ALA A 288 8.43 16.71 -15.93
CA ALA A 288 7.72 17.88 -16.43
C ALA A 288 8.30 19.23 -15.95
N GLY A 289 8.70 19.33 -14.68
CA GLY A 289 9.36 20.50 -14.11
C GLY A 289 10.76 20.72 -14.67
N ILE A 290 11.53 19.65 -14.87
CA ILE A 290 12.82 19.70 -15.58
C ILE A 290 12.61 20.20 -17.01
N ALA A 291 11.64 19.63 -17.74
CA ALA A 291 11.31 20.05 -19.10
C ALA A 291 10.87 21.52 -19.17
N ALA A 292 10.05 22.00 -18.22
CA ALA A 292 9.61 23.39 -18.15
C ALA A 292 10.77 24.36 -17.90
N VAL A 293 11.69 24.03 -16.98
CA VAL A 293 12.90 24.84 -16.73
C VAL A 293 13.80 24.88 -17.96
N VAL A 294 14.06 23.73 -18.60
CA VAL A 294 14.89 23.65 -19.82
C VAL A 294 14.26 24.44 -20.97
N LEU A 295 12.94 24.30 -21.20
CA LEU A 295 12.22 25.03 -22.24
C LEU A 295 12.21 26.54 -21.97
N GLY A 296 12.05 26.97 -20.71
CA GLY A 296 12.15 28.37 -20.30
C GLY A 296 13.52 28.98 -20.58
N VAL A 297 14.60 28.25 -20.25
CA VAL A 297 15.98 28.69 -20.55
C VAL A 297 16.22 28.79 -22.06
N LEU A 298 15.76 27.82 -22.85
CA LEU A 298 15.87 27.85 -24.32
C LEU A 298 15.11 29.04 -24.93
N LEU A 299 13.89 29.33 -24.46
CA LEU A 299 13.12 30.50 -24.90
C LEU A 299 13.80 31.82 -24.52
N PHE A 300 14.38 31.90 -23.32
CA PHE A 300 15.11 33.10 -22.88
C PHE A 300 16.35 33.38 -23.75
N ILE A 301 17.12 32.33 -24.09
CA ILE A 301 18.25 32.44 -25.03
C ILE A 301 17.79 32.90 -26.41
N ALA A 302 16.70 32.33 -26.93
CA ALA A 302 16.12 32.73 -28.22
C ALA A 302 15.66 34.21 -28.24
N LEU A 303 15.08 34.68 -27.13
CA LEU A 303 14.65 36.08 -26.97
C LEU A 303 15.85 37.04 -26.96
N ILE A 304 16.95 36.69 -26.27
CA ILE A 304 18.20 37.47 -26.30
C ILE A 304 18.76 37.57 -27.73
N ILE A 305 18.78 36.46 -28.48
CA ILE A 305 19.25 36.43 -29.87
C ILE A 305 18.38 37.35 -30.74
N LEU A 306 17.05 37.26 -30.64
CA LEU A 306 16.13 38.15 -31.37
C LEU A 306 16.33 39.62 -31.02
N LEU A 307 16.55 39.95 -29.75
CA LEU A 307 16.79 41.33 -29.30
C LEU A 307 18.11 41.89 -29.87
N VAL A 308 19.18 41.08 -29.90
CA VAL A 308 20.45 41.46 -30.55
C VAL A 308 20.28 41.66 -32.05
N LEU A 309 19.53 40.78 -32.73
CA LEU A 309 19.21 40.92 -34.15
C LEU A 309 18.35 42.17 -34.44
N PHE A 310 17.39 42.48 -33.57
CA PHE A 310 16.55 43.67 -33.68
C PHE A 310 17.38 44.96 -33.49
N ILE A 311 18.26 45.02 -32.48
CA ILE A 311 19.21 46.13 -32.30
C ILE A 311 20.12 46.28 -33.53
N ARG A 312 20.69 45.18 -34.04
CA ARG A 312 21.52 45.18 -35.26
C ARG A 312 20.73 45.71 -36.47
N TYR A 313 19.47 45.31 -36.63
CA TYR A 313 18.58 45.78 -37.69
C TYR A 313 18.25 47.27 -37.54
N CYS A 314 17.87 47.74 -36.35
CA CYS A 314 17.62 49.15 -36.06
C CYS A 314 18.85 50.04 -36.31
N ILE A 315 20.06 49.58 -35.94
CA ILE A 315 21.31 50.28 -36.22
C ILE A 315 21.57 50.32 -37.74
N ARG A 316 21.40 49.20 -38.45
CA ARG A 316 21.58 49.14 -39.91
C ARG A 316 20.62 50.07 -40.65
N LYS A 317 19.33 50.07 -40.26
CA LYS A 317 18.29 50.95 -40.82
C LYS A 317 18.56 52.43 -40.50
N ARG A 318 18.98 52.77 -39.28
CA ARG A 318 19.40 54.15 -38.91
C ARG A 318 20.63 54.63 -39.67
N ARG A 319 21.57 53.76 -40.02
CA ARG A 319 22.73 54.14 -40.87
C ARG A 319 22.30 54.51 -42.29
N GLN A 320 21.30 53.83 -42.85
CA GLN A 320 20.74 54.13 -44.18
C GLN A 320 19.87 55.40 -44.21
N SER A 321 19.40 55.91 -43.07
CA SER A 321 18.55 57.11 -42.98
C SER A 321 19.31 58.38 -42.54
N LYS A 322 20.65 58.36 -42.58
CA LYS A 322 21.50 59.52 -42.24
C LYS A 322 22.10 60.25 -43.45
N GLU A 323 21.64 59.96 -44.65
CA GLU A 323 21.87 60.82 -45.82
C GLU A 323 20.81 61.93 -45.89
N LEU A 324 21.02 63.00 -45.10
CA LEU A 324 20.34 64.28 -45.29
C LEU A 324 21.37 65.26 -45.87
N PRO A 325 21.14 65.84 -47.07
CA PRO A 325 22.11 66.73 -47.69
C PRO A 325 22.25 68.03 -46.89
N ILE A 326 23.50 68.42 -46.62
CA ILE A 326 23.81 69.72 -46.01
C ILE A 326 23.47 70.80 -47.04
N TYR A 327 22.37 71.53 -46.80
CA TYR A 327 21.99 72.67 -47.63
C TYR A 327 22.97 73.81 -47.43
N ARG A 328 23.96 73.92 -48.32
CA ARG A 328 24.95 75.00 -48.32
C ARG A 328 24.35 76.23 -48.99
N GLY A 329 23.49 76.95 -48.26
CA GLY A 329 22.93 78.23 -48.69
C GLY A 329 24.05 79.26 -48.92
N GLY A 330 24.20 79.71 -50.16
CA GLY A 330 25.11 80.81 -50.49
C GLY A 330 24.52 82.15 -50.05
N GLY A 331 25.29 82.92 -49.29
CA GLY A 331 25.03 84.32 -48.97
C GLY A 331 26.21 85.17 -49.44
N THR A 332 25.94 86.13 -50.31
CA THR A 332 26.92 87.02 -50.94
C THR A 332 27.37 88.16 -50.04
N ASP A 333 28.56 88.69 -50.35
CA ASP A 333 29.07 90.03 -50.03
C ASP A 333 28.96 90.58 -48.59
N SER A 334 30.12 90.83 -47.98
CA SER A 334 30.56 92.22 -47.79
C SER A 334 32.07 92.34 -47.59
N ARG A 335 32.71 93.23 -48.35
CA ARG A 335 34.05 93.76 -48.03
C ARG A 335 33.97 94.52 -46.70
N GLY A 336 34.85 94.20 -45.76
CA GLY A 336 34.85 94.78 -44.41
C GLY A 336 36.25 94.92 -43.80
N THR A 337 37.15 95.60 -44.51
CA THR A 337 38.49 95.93 -44.01
C THR A 337 38.41 96.76 -42.73
N THR A 338 38.92 96.25 -41.59
CA THR A 338 39.42 97.00 -40.41
C THR A 338 39.69 95.97 -39.29
N ARG A 339 40.73 95.97 -38.45
CA ARG A 339 42.02 96.69 -38.29
C ARG A 339 42.52 96.29 -36.88
N ARG A 340 43.83 96.10 -36.70
CA ARG A 340 44.55 96.14 -35.38
C ARG A 340 44.26 94.99 -34.38
N THR A 341 45.28 94.21 -33.99
CA THR A 341 46.22 94.37 -32.84
C THR A 341 45.55 94.33 -31.47
N LYS A 342 46.14 93.72 -30.43
CA LYS A 342 47.56 93.34 -30.25
C LYS A 342 47.68 92.12 -29.35
#